data_AF-A0ABD3MSL1-F1
#
_entry.id   AF-A0ABD3MSL1-F1
#
_cell.length_a   1.000
_cell.length_b   1.000
_cell.length_c   1.000
_cell.angle_alpha   90.00
_cell.angle_beta   90.00
_cell.angle_gamma   90.00
#
_symmetry.space_group_name_H-M   'P 1'
#
loop_
_entity.id
_entity.type
_entity.pdbx_description
1 polymer ?
#
loop_
_entity_poly.entity_id
_entity_poly.type
_entity_poly.pdbx_seq_one_letter_code
_entity_poly.pdbx_strand_id
1 'polypeptide(L)'
;MLCTIFFEAPPNLALHPAAAAAALASVGSSIIMSSSITNANIAVLMTAAAVGLFLLLEANRRALEKAVLATLVIPSIKRRRLNSIRAEHRRSRKRRTWSVFRDDLSDRQFRRYFRMSKDVFLNLCRRIEDIVGAHEFKSEEYLDNIISNPHTDPSNNIYFAHERTTGGALSGEVKLAATLRILGGGTYMDMALLYNTSFNHMHKIFGYVVERWLRHPSFYNIDGVAYCSDDTKMRQVALEFARGSQGVINGCIGALDGWVVKIRKPKRSDGVRNAASFYSRKGYFGINVQAIVDKRKRVLFRSIMSRGAEHDSTAFKNSALHKWLLRHWRQIAQKGYYFIGDSAYSLKSFLLTPFDNAMHGTAEDNYNFFHSSSRISVECAFGEMDLRWGIFWKPLQYSLRLNCAIIDVCMRLHNFIVDHRTDSNRMDAIDREVFDDDCRRFFAVNPEFNEGVDGGEDDIRRDEHGNMLRGGRPPTAEKSSSDYGKEWRRLLCEEIARQNLIRPPTNYYRDRNRMFDDY
;
A
#
# COMPACT_ATOMS: atom_id res chain seq x y z
N MET A 1 84.79 16.70 -24.55
CA MET A 1 85.07 15.83 -23.40
C MET A 1 83.77 15.26 -22.81
N LEU A 2 82.96 14.57 -23.63
CA LEU A 2 81.68 13.93 -23.23
C LEU A 2 81.41 12.69 -24.11
N CYS A 3 82.45 11.89 -24.39
CA CYS A 3 82.34 10.65 -25.18
C CYS A 3 82.65 9.38 -24.36
N THR A 4 82.61 9.43 -23.03
CA THR A 4 83.17 8.34 -22.21
C THR A 4 82.38 7.96 -20.94
N ILE A 5 81.05 8.11 -20.91
CA ILE A 5 80.23 7.69 -19.74
C ILE A 5 78.92 6.99 -20.15
N PHE A 6 78.92 6.15 -21.20
CA PHE A 6 77.70 5.39 -21.58
C PHE A 6 77.90 3.88 -21.76
N PHE A 7 79.02 3.33 -21.34
CA PHE A 7 79.23 1.88 -21.31
C PHE A 7 79.52 1.43 -19.88
N GLU A 8 78.48 0.94 -19.22
CA GLU A 8 78.43 -0.13 -18.22
C GLU A 8 77.32 0.12 -17.18
N ALA A 9 76.13 -0.43 -17.44
CA ALA A 9 75.14 -0.71 -16.39
C ALA A 9 74.36 -1.99 -16.77
N PRO A 10 74.15 -2.93 -15.83
CA PRO A 10 73.53 -4.24 -16.09
C PRO A 10 72.02 -4.15 -16.36
N PRO A 11 71.39 -5.16 -16.99
CA PRO A 11 70.07 -5.06 -17.64
C PRO A 11 68.87 -5.10 -16.67
N ASN A 12 69.07 -4.86 -15.38
CA ASN A 12 68.00 -4.96 -14.37
C ASN A 12 68.13 -3.85 -13.34
N LEU A 13 67.79 -2.62 -13.71
CA LEU A 13 67.34 -1.62 -12.74
C LEU A 13 66.13 -0.91 -13.33
N ALA A 14 65.00 -1.00 -12.64
CA ALA A 14 63.84 -0.19 -12.93
C ALA A 14 64.28 1.28 -12.90
N LEU A 15 64.31 1.93 -14.06
CA LEU A 15 64.56 3.37 -14.17
C LEU A 15 63.38 4.09 -13.50
N HIS A 16 63.57 4.35 -12.20
CA HIS A 16 62.66 5.16 -11.41
C HIS A 16 62.52 6.53 -12.09
N PRO A 17 61.31 7.08 -12.28
CA PRO A 17 61.08 8.35 -12.97
C PRO A 17 61.91 9.53 -12.42
N ALA A 18 62.41 9.40 -11.18
CA ALA A 18 63.28 10.36 -10.51
C ALA A 18 64.67 10.52 -11.18
N ALA A 19 65.24 9.46 -11.77
CA ALA A 19 66.59 9.51 -12.37
C ALA A 19 66.60 10.27 -13.72
N ALA A 20 65.55 10.10 -14.53
CA ALA A 20 65.39 10.86 -15.78
C ALA A 20 65.04 12.33 -15.52
N ALA A 21 64.24 12.61 -14.49
CA ALA A 21 63.94 13.97 -14.04
C ALA A 21 65.19 14.70 -13.52
N ALA A 22 66.08 13.99 -12.80
CA ALA A 22 67.35 14.54 -12.33
C ALA A 22 68.32 14.88 -13.47
N ALA A 23 68.37 14.07 -14.53
CA ALA A 23 69.18 14.34 -15.72
C ALA A 23 68.66 15.56 -16.52
N LEU A 24 67.34 15.70 -16.69
CA LEU A 24 66.73 16.86 -17.33
C LEU A 24 66.88 18.15 -16.48
N ALA A 25 66.80 18.04 -15.15
CA ALA A 25 67.03 19.16 -14.23
C ALA A 25 68.50 19.62 -14.21
N SER A 26 69.46 18.70 -14.39
CA SER A 26 70.89 18.98 -14.52
C SER A 26 71.20 19.76 -15.83
N VAL A 27 70.58 19.36 -16.94
CA VAL A 27 70.73 20.06 -18.23
C VAL A 27 70.02 21.42 -18.22
N GLY A 28 68.84 21.51 -17.59
CA GLY A 28 68.11 22.78 -17.42
C GLY A 28 68.86 23.79 -16.55
N SER A 29 69.47 23.33 -15.45
CA SER A 29 70.26 24.18 -14.55
C SER A 29 71.52 24.76 -15.24
N SER A 30 72.10 24.04 -16.19
CA SER A 30 73.30 24.47 -16.91
C SER A 30 73.03 25.56 -17.97
N ILE A 31 71.79 25.71 -18.42
CA ILE A 31 71.42 26.66 -19.50
C ILE A 31 70.89 27.99 -18.93
N ILE A 32 70.30 27.98 -17.72
CA ILE A 32 69.77 29.18 -17.06
C ILE A 32 70.87 30.18 -16.65
N MET A 33 72.14 29.76 -16.59
CA MET A 33 73.27 30.64 -16.27
C MET A 33 73.88 31.40 -17.46
N SER A 34 73.30 31.32 -18.68
CA SER A 34 73.76 32.11 -19.83
C SER A 34 72.70 33.13 -20.26
N SER A 35 73.06 34.41 -20.21
CA SER A 35 72.20 35.58 -20.46
C SER A 35 71.92 35.85 -21.95
N SER A 36 71.55 34.83 -22.72
CA SER A 36 70.97 35.02 -24.07
C SER A 36 70.19 33.77 -24.54
N ILE A 37 68.89 33.75 -24.30
CA ILE A 37 67.99 32.74 -24.88
C ILE A 37 67.45 33.28 -26.20
N THR A 38 68.03 32.86 -27.32
CA THR A 38 67.48 33.12 -28.65
C THR A 38 66.40 32.08 -29.00
N ASN A 39 65.44 32.43 -29.86
CA ASN A 39 64.35 31.53 -30.29
C ASN A 39 64.85 30.18 -30.85
N ALA A 40 66.07 30.15 -31.40
CA ALA A 40 66.71 28.92 -31.87
C ALA A 40 67.04 27.94 -30.74
N ASN A 41 67.45 28.43 -29.56
CA ASN A 41 67.77 27.58 -28.41
C ASN A 41 66.51 26.96 -27.80
N ILE A 42 65.38 27.67 -27.81
CA ILE A 42 64.07 27.15 -27.38
C ILE A 42 63.60 26.05 -28.36
N ALA A 43 63.75 26.28 -29.67
CA ALA A 43 63.38 25.29 -30.68
C ALA A 43 64.18 23.99 -30.53
N VAL A 44 65.50 24.09 -30.31
CA VAL A 44 66.37 22.92 -30.09
C VAL A 44 65.99 22.18 -28.80
N LEU A 45 65.70 22.90 -27.71
CA LEU A 45 65.27 22.27 -26.45
C LEU A 45 63.93 21.55 -26.58
N MET A 46 62.96 22.16 -27.26
CA MET A 46 61.64 21.58 -27.51
C MET A 46 61.75 20.35 -28.42
N THR A 47 62.63 20.39 -29.42
CA THR A 47 62.86 19.25 -30.32
C THR A 47 63.56 18.12 -29.58
N ALA A 48 64.57 18.41 -28.75
CA ALA A 48 65.26 17.41 -27.92
C ALA A 48 64.33 16.80 -26.86
N ALA A 49 63.45 17.60 -26.24
CA ALA A 49 62.42 17.11 -25.31
C ALA A 49 61.37 16.26 -26.03
N ALA A 50 60.94 16.64 -27.22
CA ALA A 50 60.00 15.87 -28.04
C ALA A 50 60.61 14.53 -28.51
N VAL A 51 61.87 14.53 -28.97
CA VAL A 51 62.60 13.32 -29.34
C VAL A 51 62.86 12.44 -28.12
N GLY A 52 63.23 13.03 -26.98
CA GLY A 52 63.41 12.31 -25.72
C GLY A 52 62.11 11.66 -25.24
N LEU A 53 60.98 12.38 -25.32
CA LEU A 53 59.66 11.85 -25.01
C LEU A 53 59.24 10.76 -26.00
N PHE A 54 59.52 10.93 -27.29
CA PHE A 54 59.25 9.94 -28.33
C PHE A 54 60.06 8.65 -28.10
N LEU A 55 61.36 8.75 -27.80
CA LEU A 55 62.20 7.60 -27.47
C LEU A 55 61.79 6.93 -26.16
N LEU A 56 61.35 7.69 -25.14
CA LEU A 56 60.79 7.15 -23.90
C LEU A 56 59.46 6.41 -24.15
N LEU A 57 58.61 6.95 -25.03
CA LEU A 57 57.36 6.31 -25.44
C LEU A 57 57.61 5.06 -26.28
N GLU A 58 58.59 5.07 -27.18
CA GLU A 58 58.95 3.91 -28.01
C GLU A 58 59.62 2.82 -27.18
N ALA A 59 60.53 3.19 -26.25
CA ALA A 59 61.20 2.26 -25.34
C ALA A 59 60.21 1.62 -24.33
N ASN A 60 59.23 2.38 -23.85
CA ASN A 60 58.19 1.88 -22.95
C ASN A 60 56.90 1.47 -23.66
N ARG A 61 56.88 1.44 -25.00
CA ARG A 61 55.68 1.13 -25.79
C ARG A 61 55.05 -0.20 -25.38
N ARG A 62 55.88 -1.24 -25.21
CA ARG A 62 55.43 -2.56 -24.74
C ARG A 62 54.90 -2.53 -23.30
N ALA A 63 55.43 -1.67 -22.43
CA ALA A 63 54.98 -1.52 -21.06
C ALA A 63 53.65 -0.76 -20.99
N LEU A 64 53.49 0.29 -21.81
CA LEU A 64 52.25 1.05 -21.97
C LEU A 64 51.14 0.17 -22.59
N GLU A 65 51.45 -0.58 -23.65
CA GLU A 65 50.53 -1.55 -24.25
C GLU A 65 50.08 -2.62 -23.23
N LYS A 66 51.01 -3.17 -22.44
CA LYS A 66 50.67 -4.09 -21.34
C LYS A 66 49.81 -3.43 -20.26
N ALA A 67 50.10 -2.17 -19.90
CA ALA A 67 49.34 -1.44 -18.90
C ALA A 67 47.91 -1.14 -19.40
N VAL A 68 47.74 -0.72 -20.66
CA VAL A 68 46.43 -0.48 -21.30
C VAL A 68 45.66 -1.80 -21.43
N LEU A 69 46.33 -2.88 -21.83
CA LEU A 69 45.72 -4.21 -21.87
C LEU A 69 45.26 -4.64 -20.47
N ALA A 70 46.08 -4.47 -19.44
CA ALA A 70 45.77 -4.90 -18.08
C ALA A 70 44.70 -4.06 -17.37
N THR A 71 44.67 -2.74 -17.60
CA THR A 71 43.79 -1.80 -16.88
C THR A 71 42.49 -1.47 -17.61
N LEU A 72 42.50 -1.47 -18.94
CA LEU A 72 41.33 -1.09 -19.74
C LEU A 72 40.74 -2.27 -20.51
N VAL A 73 41.56 -3.01 -21.26
CA VAL A 73 41.07 -4.03 -22.19
C VAL A 73 40.66 -5.32 -21.47
N ILE A 74 41.51 -5.89 -20.62
CA ILE A 74 41.24 -7.12 -19.87
C ILE A 74 40.02 -6.96 -18.95
N PRO A 75 39.87 -5.86 -18.17
CA PRO A 75 38.67 -5.63 -17.37
C PRO A 75 37.42 -5.44 -18.24
N SER A 76 37.54 -4.79 -19.40
CA SER A 76 36.42 -4.62 -20.34
C SER A 76 36.00 -5.95 -20.98
N ILE A 77 36.95 -6.80 -21.39
CA ILE A 77 36.69 -8.14 -21.91
C ILE A 77 36.12 -9.04 -20.82
N LYS A 78 36.68 -9.03 -19.60
CA LYS A 78 36.13 -9.75 -18.45
C LYS A 78 34.71 -9.28 -18.14
N ARG A 79 34.43 -7.97 -18.17
CA ARG A 79 33.08 -7.39 -17.98
C ARG A 79 32.15 -7.82 -19.11
N ARG A 80 32.57 -7.80 -20.37
CA ARG A 80 31.78 -8.31 -21.51
C ARG A 80 31.48 -9.80 -21.38
N ARG A 81 32.47 -10.62 -21.00
CA ARG A 81 32.31 -12.05 -20.78
C ARG A 81 31.40 -12.37 -19.59
N LEU A 82 31.57 -11.66 -18.46
CA LEU A 82 30.64 -11.71 -17.32
C LEU A 82 29.23 -11.28 -17.72
N ASN A 83 29.08 -10.23 -18.51
CA ASN A 83 27.78 -9.79 -19.01
C ASN A 83 27.17 -10.82 -19.98
N SER A 84 27.99 -11.49 -20.79
CA SER A 84 27.58 -12.59 -21.66
C SER A 84 27.11 -13.80 -20.85
N ILE A 85 27.88 -14.24 -19.85
CA ILE A 85 27.51 -15.33 -18.94
C ILE A 85 26.25 -14.98 -18.13
N ARG A 86 26.13 -13.73 -17.66
CA ARG A 86 24.92 -13.23 -17.00
C ARG A 86 23.74 -13.11 -17.97
N ALA A 87 23.97 -12.80 -19.24
CA ALA A 87 22.93 -12.77 -20.27
C ALA A 87 22.47 -14.20 -20.59
N GLU A 88 23.39 -15.16 -20.68
CA GLU A 88 23.12 -16.59 -20.87
C GLU A 88 22.33 -17.18 -19.70
N HIS A 89 22.73 -16.89 -18.45
CA HIS A 89 21.94 -17.22 -17.26
C HIS A 89 20.57 -16.53 -17.20
N ARG A 90 20.42 -15.34 -17.80
CA ARG A 90 19.12 -14.68 -17.93
C ARG A 90 18.27 -15.33 -19.02
N ARG A 91 18.88 -15.82 -20.10
CA ARG A 91 18.23 -16.59 -21.17
C ARG A 91 17.77 -17.97 -20.72
N SER A 92 18.42 -18.58 -19.72
CA SER A 92 17.97 -19.86 -19.15
C SER A 92 16.82 -19.73 -18.13
N ARG A 93 16.46 -18.51 -17.70
CA ARG A 93 15.28 -18.30 -16.82
C ARG A 93 14.00 -18.41 -17.62
N LYS A 94 13.48 -19.63 -17.77
CA LYS A 94 12.10 -19.85 -18.23
C LYS A 94 11.14 -19.51 -17.09
N ARG A 95 10.28 -18.52 -17.29
CA ARG A 95 9.23 -18.18 -16.32
C ARG A 95 8.05 -19.14 -16.48
N ARG A 96 7.39 -19.44 -15.37
CA ARG A 96 6.13 -20.21 -15.38
C ARG A 96 5.01 -19.32 -15.91
N THR A 97 4.17 -19.86 -16.77
CA THR A 97 2.94 -19.20 -17.22
C THR A 97 1.91 -19.18 -16.10
N TRP A 98 0.92 -18.30 -16.20
CA TRP A 98 -0.17 -18.22 -15.24
C TRP A 98 -1.02 -19.49 -15.27
N SER A 99 -1.32 -20.03 -16.45
CA SER A 99 -2.03 -21.31 -16.64
C SER A 99 -1.41 -22.45 -15.82
N VAL A 100 -0.12 -22.71 -16.02
CA VAL A 100 0.61 -23.77 -15.31
C VAL A 100 0.67 -23.51 -13.80
N PHE A 101 0.77 -22.25 -13.37
CA PHE A 101 0.75 -21.93 -11.94
C PHE A 101 -0.64 -22.12 -11.31
N ARG A 102 -1.71 -21.71 -12.01
CA ARG A 102 -3.10 -21.83 -11.57
C ARG A 102 -3.53 -23.29 -11.44
N ASP A 103 -3.08 -24.14 -12.35
CA ASP A 103 -3.49 -25.54 -12.44
C ASP A 103 -2.81 -26.41 -11.36
N ASP A 104 -1.61 -26.01 -10.91
CA ASP A 104 -0.90 -26.66 -9.80
C ASP A 104 -1.54 -26.40 -8.42
N LEU A 105 -2.39 -25.38 -8.28
CA LEU A 105 -2.99 -25.01 -7.00
C LEU A 105 -4.35 -25.68 -6.79
N SER A 106 -4.50 -26.34 -5.64
CA SER A 106 -5.81 -26.77 -5.17
C SER A 106 -6.70 -25.56 -4.87
N ASP A 107 -8.02 -25.77 -4.84
CA ASP A 107 -8.99 -24.70 -4.63
C ASP A 107 -8.83 -23.98 -3.27
N ARG A 108 -8.48 -24.77 -2.24
CA ARG A 108 -8.13 -24.29 -0.90
C ARG A 108 -6.82 -23.49 -0.90
N GLN A 109 -5.79 -23.97 -1.59
CA GLN A 109 -4.51 -23.24 -1.72
C GLN A 109 -4.70 -21.91 -2.44
N PHE A 110 -5.51 -21.90 -3.51
CA PHE A 110 -5.80 -20.70 -4.29
C PHE A 110 -6.47 -19.62 -3.44
N ARG A 111 -7.52 -19.96 -2.67
CA ARG A 111 -8.18 -19.04 -1.73
C ARG A 111 -7.23 -18.52 -0.66
N ARG A 112 -6.36 -19.38 -0.13
CA ARG A 112 -5.36 -18.97 0.86
C ARG A 112 -4.33 -18.00 0.28
N TYR A 113 -4.03 -18.11 -1.01
CA TYR A 113 -3.04 -17.25 -1.66
C TYR A 113 -3.63 -15.91 -2.11
N PHE A 114 -4.84 -15.92 -2.68
CA PHE A 114 -5.42 -14.76 -3.36
C PHE A 114 -6.66 -14.20 -2.69
N ARG A 115 -7.11 -14.81 -1.59
CA ARG A 115 -8.23 -14.34 -0.75
C ARG A 115 -9.59 -14.31 -1.47
N MET A 116 -9.72 -15.09 -2.53
CA MET A 116 -10.93 -15.25 -3.35
C MET A 116 -10.88 -16.58 -4.13
N SER A 117 -12.02 -17.01 -4.70
CA SER A 117 -12.09 -18.18 -5.57
C SER A 117 -11.43 -17.95 -6.94
N LYS A 118 -11.15 -19.03 -7.67
CA LYS A 118 -10.60 -18.97 -9.04
C LYS A 118 -11.51 -18.15 -9.97
N ASP A 119 -12.82 -18.36 -9.91
CA ASP A 119 -13.79 -17.65 -10.75
C ASP A 119 -13.81 -16.14 -10.45
N VAL A 120 -13.80 -15.79 -9.16
CA VAL A 120 -13.76 -14.38 -8.72
C VAL A 120 -12.45 -13.73 -9.12
N PHE A 121 -11.32 -14.45 -9.06
CA PHE A 121 -10.04 -13.94 -9.56
C PHE A 121 -10.04 -13.70 -11.07
N LEU A 122 -10.64 -14.60 -11.86
CA LEU A 122 -10.75 -14.41 -13.31
C LEU A 122 -11.68 -13.24 -13.66
N ASN A 123 -12.78 -13.06 -12.92
CA ASN A 123 -13.62 -11.88 -13.01
C ASN A 123 -12.84 -10.60 -12.69
N LEU A 124 -11.96 -10.64 -11.68
CA LEU A 124 -11.10 -9.51 -11.32
C LEU A 124 -10.11 -9.17 -12.44
N CYS A 125 -9.48 -10.17 -13.05
CA CYS A 125 -8.57 -9.98 -14.19
C CYS A 125 -9.28 -9.29 -15.34
N ARG A 126 -10.43 -9.83 -15.78
CA ARG A 126 -11.25 -9.25 -16.86
C ARG A 126 -11.65 -7.81 -16.54
N ARG A 127 -12.14 -7.56 -15.33
CA ARG A 127 -12.56 -6.21 -14.92
C ARG A 127 -11.39 -5.21 -14.92
N ILE A 128 -10.20 -5.64 -14.52
CA ILE A 128 -9.02 -4.78 -14.57
C ILE A 128 -8.60 -4.54 -16.02
N GLU A 129 -8.56 -5.58 -16.84
CA GLU A 129 -8.22 -5.50 -18.26
C GLU A 129 -9.18 -4.57 -19.03
N ASP A 130 -10.48 -4.63 -18.77
CA ASP A 130 -11.48 -3.72 -19.34
C ASP A 130 -11.22 -2.25 -18.97
N ILE A 131 -10.67 -2.01 -17.78
CA ILE A 131 -10.42 -0.67 -17.25
C ILE A 131 -9.10 -0.10 -17.75
N VAL A 132 -8.02 -0.90 -17.74
CA VAL A 132 -6.67 -0.42 -18.06
C VAL A 132 -6.28 -0.66 -19.52
N GLY A 133 -6.99 -1.55 -20.21
CA GLY A 133 -6.76 -1.99 -21.58
C GLY A 133 -5.81 -3.18 -21.69
N ALA A 134 -6.01 -3.98 -22.74
CA ALA A 134 -5.22 -5.20 -23.01
C ALA A 134 -3.71 -4.94 -23.16
N HIS A 135 -3.31 -3.81 -23.77
CA HIS A 135 -1.90 -3.44 -23.91
C HIS A 135 -1.22 -3.16 -22.57
N GLU A 136 -1.96 -2.70 -21.56
CA GLU A 136 -1.44 -2.38 -20.23
C GLU A 136 -1.45 -3.61 -19.33
N PHE A 137 -2.57 -4.35 -19.32
CA PHE A 137 -2.71 -5.58 -18.53
C PHE A 137 -1.75 -6.67 -19.04
N LYS A 138 -1.72 -6.89 -20.36
CA LYS A 138 -0.96 -7.93 -21.06
C LYS A 138 -1.28 -9.32 -20.50
N SER A 139 -2.52 -9.78 -20.71
CA SER A 139 -2.96 -11.14 -20.35
C SER A 139 -2.04 -12.21 -20.96
N GLU A 140 -2.07 -13.42 -20.41
CA GLU A 140 -1.30 -14.54 -20.96
C GLU A 140 -1.65 -14.76 -22.45
N GLU A 141 -2.94 -14.77 -22.77
CA GLU A 141 -3.44 -14.87 -24.14
C GLU A 141 -2.92 -13.73 -25.05
N TYR A 142 -2.90 -12.49 -24.55
CA TYR A 142 -2.34 -11.36 -25.28
C TYR A 142 -0.84 -11.55 -25.59
N LEU A 143 -0.07 -12.08 -24.64
CA LEU A 143 1.35 -12.36 -24.82
C LEU A 143 1.59 -13.51 -25.79
N ASP A 144 0.78 -14.58 -25.71
CA ASP A 144 0.88 -15.72 -26.62
C ASP A 144 0.56 -15.32 -28.07
N ASN A 145 -0.42 -14.43 -28.26
CA ASN A 145 -0.75 -13.86 -29.57
C ASN A 145 0.41 -13.02 -30.15
N ILE A 146 1.11 -12.25 -29.32
CA ILE A 146 2.31 -11.50 -29.72
C ILE A 146 3.45 -12.43 -30.16
N ILE A 147 3.69 -13.50 -29.40
CA ILE A 147 4.74 -14.48 -29.73
C ILE A 147 4.42 -15.18 -31.06
N SER A 148 3.15 -15.54 -31.26
CA SER A 148 2.70 -16.29 -32.43
C SER A 148 2.68 -15.44 -33.70
N ASN A 149 2.44 -14.12 -33.59
CA ASN A 149 2.37 -13.19 -34.71
C ASN A 149 3.38 -12.03 -34.57
N PRO A 150 4.69 -12.28 -34.78
CA PRO A 150 5.73 -11.29 -34.51
C PRO A 150 5.73 -10.07 -35.45
N HIS A 151 5.12 -10.15 -36.63
CA HIS A 151 5.22 -9.14 -37.69
C HIS A 151 4.10 -8.08 -37.71
N THR A 152 3.14 -8.14 -36.80
CA THR A 152 1.92 -7.29 -36.84
C THR A 152 2.04 -5.98 -36.05
N ASP A 153 2.92 -5.87 -35.05
CA ASP A 153 3.04 -4.69 -34.19
C ASP A 153 4.51 -4.31 -33.89
N PRO A 154 4.94 -3.05 -34.11
CA PRO A 154 6.24 -2.53 -33.67
C PRO A 154 6.57 -2.78 -32.18
N SER A 155 5.58 -2.90 -31.31
CA SER A 155 5.74 -3.21 -29.88
C SER A 155 6.32 -4.61 -29.62
N ASN A 156 6.22 -5.53 -30.60
CA ASN A 156 6.78 -6.88 -30.54
C ASN A 156 8.32 -6.86 -30.48
N ASN A 157 8.97 -5.90 -31.13
CA ASN A 157 10.43 -5.77 -31.08
C ASN A 157 10.92 -5.48 -29.66
N ILE A 158 10.15 -4.70 -28.89
CA ILE A 158 10.42 -4.40 -27.48
C ILE A 158 10.20 -5.66 -26.62
N TYR A 159 9.16 -6.45 -26.91
CA TYR A 159 8.91 -7.73 -26.24
C TYR A 159 10.09 -8.70 -26.41
N PHE A 160 10.54 -8.96 -27.64
CA PHE A 160 11.67 -9.84 -27.91
C PHE A 160 12.99 -9.30 -27.35
N ALA A 161 13.17 -7.97 -27.30
CA ALA A 161 14.31 -7.36 -26.61
C ALA A 161 14.27 -7.60 -25.09
N HIS A 162 13.09 -7.47 -24.46
CA HIS A 162 12.88 -7.79 -23.05
C HIS A 162 13.09 -9.28 -22.75
N GLU A 163 12.63 -10.16 -23.63
CA GLU A 163 12.83 -11.60 -23.50
C GLU A 163 14.32 -11.94 -23.47
N ARG A 164 15.09 -11.40 -24.43
CA ARG A 164 16.54 -11.62 -24.56
C ARG A 164 17.37 -11.04 -23.41
N THR A 165 16.84 -10.05 -22.67
CA THR A 165 17.57 -9.31 -21.64
C THR A 165 17.12 -9.58 -20.20
N THR A 166 15.85 -9.93 -19.98
CA THR A 166 15.23 -10.04 -18.65
C THR A 166 14.45 -11.34 -18.37
N GLY A 167 14.27 -12.22 -19.37
CA GLY A 167 13.69 -13.57 -19.18
C GLY A 167 12.17 -13.65 -19.38
N GLY A 168 11.66 -13.16 -20.52
CA GLY A 168 10.22 -13.11 -20.87
C GLY A 168 9.47 -11.91 -20.29
N ALA A 169 8.21 -11.69 -20.68
CA ALA A 169 7.32 -10.75 -19.97
C ALA A 169 6.60 -11.44 -18.80
N LEU A 170 6.01 -10.67 -17.89
CA LEU A 170 5.07 -11.19 -16.90
C LEU A 170 3.66 -10.84 -17.36
N SER A 171 2.78 -11.84 -17.38
CA SER A 171 1.37 -11.63 -17.72
C SER A 171 0.67 -10.78 -16.67
N GLY A 172 -0.47 -10.20 -17.04
CA GLY A 172 -1.28 -9.37 -16.15
C GLY A 172 -1.78 -10.15 -14.94
N GLU A 173 -2.16 -11.40 -15.15
CA GLU A 173 -2.61 -12.33 -14.12
C GLU A 173 -1.50 -12.61 -13.11
N VAL A 174 -0.25 -12.84 -13.55
CA VAL A 174 0.88 -13.05 -12.64
C VAL A 174 1.16 -11.79 -11.81
N LYS A 175 1.14 -10.60 -12.42
CA LYS A 175 1.36 -9.33 -11.71
C LYS A 175 0.28 -9.11 -10.64
N LEU A 176 -0.97 -9.38 -10.98
CA LEU A 176 -2.11 -9.27 -10.06
C LEU A 176 -2.03 -10.32 -8.96
N ALA A 177 -1.77 -11.57 -9.30
CA ALA A 177 -1.62 -12.68 -8.36
C ALA A 177 -0.51 -12.41 -7.35
N ALA A 178 0.67 -11.99 -7.80
CA ALA A 178 1.77 -11.60 -6.91
C ALA A 178 1.36 -10.45 -5.98
N THR A 179 0.64 -9.45 -6.50
CA THR A 179 0.15 -8.32 -5.71
C THR A 179 -0.85 -8.76 -4.64
N LEU A 180 -1.86 -9.55 -4.99
CA LEU A 180 -2.84 -10.08 -4.04
C LEU A 180 -2.19 -10.97 -2.99
N ARG A 181 -1.18 -11.77 -3.38
CA ARG A 181 -0.46 -12.62 -2.43
C ARG A 181 0.36 -11.80 -1.43
N ILE A 182 0.92 -10.66 -1.85
CA ILE A 182 1.59 -9.70 -0.95
C ILE A 182 0.57 -9.03 -0.03
N LEU A 183 -0.57 -8.56 -0.55
CA LEU A 183 -1.67 -8.02 0.26
C LEU A 183 -2.21 -9.05 1.27
N GLY A 184 -2.23 -10.34 0.89
CA GLY A 184 -2.60 -11.46 1.75
C GLY A 184 -1.57 -11.85 2.81
N GLY A 185 -0.44 -11.12 2.93
CA GLY A 185 0.61 -11.34 3.93
C GLY A 185 1.89 -12.01 3.41
N GLY A 186 2.00 -12.24 2.09
CA GLY A 186 3.20 -12.79 1.46
C GLY A 186 4.31 -11.76 1.32
N THR A 187 5.55 -12.21 1.21
CA THR A 187 6.67 -11.30 0.94
C THR A 187 6.91 -11.17 -0.56
N TYR A 188 7.34 -9.97 -0.99
CA TYR A 188 7.74 -9.77 -2.39
C TYR A 188 8.98 -10.59 -2.77
N MET A 189 9.78 -11.02 -1.77
CA MET A 189 10.94 -11.88 -1.98
C MET A 189 10.51 -13.29 -2.40
N ASP A 190 9.54 -13.86 -1.70
CA ASP A 190 8.98 -15.18 -2.05
C ASP A 190 8.32 -15.14 -3.42
N MET A 191 7.58 -14.06 -3.73
CA MET A 191 6.95 -13.90 -5.04
C MET A 191 7.98 -13.75 -6.15
N ALA A 192 9.09 -13.07 -5.90
CA ALA A 192 10.16 -12.95 -6.88
C ALA A 192 10.82 -14.30 -7.18
N LEU A 193 11.00 -15.16 -6.17
CA LEU A 193 11.51 -16.52 -6.35
C LEU A 193 10.49 -17.39 -7.10
N LEU A 194 9.23 -17.35 -6.67
CA LEU A 194 8.14 -18.15 -7.24
C LEU A 194 7.93 -17.87 -8.74
N TYR A 195 7.97 -16.59 -9.14
CA TYR A 195 7.79 -16.17 -10.53
C TYR A 195 9.12 -15.93 -11.27
N ASN A 196 10.25 -16.36 -10.69
CA ASN A 196 11.60 -16.27 -11.27
C ASN A 196 11.94 -14.86 -11.80
N THR A 197 11.65 -13.83 -11.01
CA THR A 197 11.95 -12.43 -11.30
C THR A 197 12.91 -11.83 -10.26
N SER A 198 13.41 -10.62 -10.51
CA SER A 198 14.26 -9.93 -9.54
C SER A 198 13.43 -9.31 -8.41
N PHE A 199 13.97 -9.30 -7.20
CA PHE A 199 13.34 -8.69 -6.02
C PHE A 199 12.89 -7.24 -6.27
N ASN A 200 13.77 -6.44 -6.87
CA ASN A 200 13.47 -5.04 -7.20
C ASN A 200 12.33 -4.92 -8.22
N HIS A 201 12.26 -5.82 -9.20
CA HIS A 201 11.18 -5.81 -10.18
C HIS A 201 9.85 -6.20 -9.55
N MET A 202 9.82 -7.21 -8.68
CA MET A 202 8.60 -7.61 -7.96
C MET A 202 8.08 -6.49 -7.05
N HIS A 203 8.97 -5.82 -6.31
CA HIS A 203 8.59 -4.66 -5.50
C HIS A 203 8.01 -3.52 -6.35
N LYS A 204 8.59 -3.27 -7.54
CA LYS A 204 8.06 -2.27 -8.49
C LYS A 204 6.69 -2.68 -9.03
N ILE A 205 6.47 -3.96 -9.37
CA ILE A 205 5.18 -4.48 -9.82
C ILE A 205 4.12 -4.26 -8.75
N PHE A 206 4.41 -4.59 -7.50
CA PHE A 206 3.46 -4.41 -6.40
C PHE A 206 2.98 -2.94 -6.30
N GLY A 207 3.92 -1.99 -6.21
CA GLY A 207 3.57 -0.56 -6.17
C GLY A 207 2.84 -0.10 -7.43
N TYR A 208 3.24 -0.62 -8.60
CA TYR A 208 2.63 -0.28 -9.88
C TYR A 208 1.18 -0.75 -9.98
N VAL A 209 0.89 -2.02 -9.69
CA VAL A 209 -0.47 -2.59 -9.74
C VAL A 209 -1.37 -1.90 -8.72
N VAL A 210 -0.87 -1.66 -7.50
CA VAL A 210 -1.60 -0.91 -6.46
C VAL A 210 -1.98 0.48 -6.97
N GLU A 211 -1.03 1.24 -7.52
CA GLU A 211 -1.28 2.63 -7.91
C GLU A 211 -1.99 2.81 -9.25
N ARG A 212 -1.74 1.93 -10.24
CA ARG A 212 -2.23 2.10 -11.62
C ARG A 212 -3.47 1.29 -11.94
N TRP A 213 -3.61 0.10 -11.35
CA TRP A 213 -4.72 -0.79 -11.67
C TRP A 213 -5.79 -0.72 -10.59
N LEU A 214 -5.42 -1.02 -9.34
CA LEU A 214 -6.37 -1.16 -8.24
C LEU A 214 -6.82 0.18 -7.64
N ARG A 215 -6.07 1.26 -7.86
CA ARG A 215 -6.48 2.64 -7.55
C ARG A 215 -7.11 3.39 -8.72
N HIS A 216 -7.31 2.72 -9.85
CA HIS A 216 -7.94 3.37 -11.00
C HIS A 216 -9.32 3.91 -10.60
N PRO A 217 -9.70 5.16 -10.99
CA PRO A 217 -10.97 5.76 -10.58
C PRO A 217 -12.19 4.90 -10.90
N SER A 218 -12.18 4.21 -12.05
CA SER A 218 -13.27 3.31 -12.48
C SER A 218 -13.31 1.96 -11.75
N PHE A 219 -12.25 1.58 -11.02
CA PHE A 219 -12.22 0.33 -10.28
C PHE A 219 -12.80 0.52 -8.88
N TYR A 220 -14.05 0.07 -8.68
CA TYR A 220 -14.72 0.10 -7.37
C TYR A 220 -14.56 1.44 -6.65
N ASN A 221 -15.01 2.52 -7.30
CA ASN A 221 -14.90 3.85 -6.71
C ASN A 221 -15.67 3.92 -5.39
N ILE A 222 -15.03 4.47 -4.36
CA ILE A 222 -15.67 4.72 -3.07
C ILE A 222 -15.70 6.23 -2.89
N ASP A 223 -16.89 6.79 -3.06
CA ASP A 223 -17.16 8.20 -2.95
C ASP A 223 -18.45 8.38 -2.17
N GLY A 224 -18.30 8.81 -0.91
CA GLY A 224 -19.43 9.04 -0.02
C GLY A 224 -20.36 10.16 -0.48
N VAL A 225 -19.85 11.15 -1.22
CA VAL A 225 -20.66 12.26 -1.73
C VAL A 225 -21.50 11.78 -2.91
N ALA A 226 -20.90 11.03 -3.83
CA ALA A 226 -21.62 10.40 -4.93
C ALA A 226 -22.70 9.43 -4.40
N TYR A 227 -22.37 8.65 -3.35
CA TYR A 227 -23.34 7.79 -2.67
C TYR A 227 -24.51 8.59 -2.07
N CYS A 228 -24.24 9.65 -1.31
CA CYS A 228 -25.29 10.46 -0.68
C CYS A 228 -26.12 11.28 -1.69
N SER A 229 -25.70 11.34 -2.95
CA SER A 229 -26.44 11.96 -4.05
C SER A 229 -27.36 10.97 -4.77
N ASP A 230 -27.19 9.66 -4.55
CA ASP A 230 -27.95 8.58 -5.16
C ASP A 230 -29.05 8.10 -4.21
N ASP A 231 -30.27 8.61 -4.40
CA ASP A 231 -31.43 8.29 -3.57
C ASP A 231 -31.78 6.79 -3.60
N THR A 232 -31.59 6.14 -4.75
CA THR A 232 -31.92 4.72 -4.90
C THR A 232 -31.03 3.84 -4.05
N LYS A 233 -29.73 4.14 -4.01
CA LYS A 233 -28.77 3.43 -3.14
C LYS A 233 -29.01 3.71 -1.67
N MET A 234 -29.25 4.97 -1.29
CA MET A 234 -29.58 5.31 0.09
C MET A 234 -30.83 4.57 0.57
N ARG A 235 -31.90 4.56 -0.24
CA ARG A 235 -33.13 3.83 0.06
C ARG A 235 -32.88 2.34 0.19
N GLN A 236 -32.07 1.74 -0.68
CA GLN A 236 -31.73 0.32 -0.59
C GLN A 236 -31.02 0.01 0.73
N VAL A 237 -29.99 0.78 1.09
CA VAL A 237 -29.24 0.58 2.34
C VAL A 237 -30.14 0.77 3.56
N ALA A 238 -31.00 1.80 3.55
CA ALA A 238 -31.99 2.02 4.60
C ALA A 238 -32.93 0.83 4.80
N LEU A 239 -33.41 0.21 3.72
CA LEU A 239 -34.22 -1.00 3.79
C LEU A 239 -33.44 -2.19 4.34
N GLU A 240 -32.16 -2.33 4.02
CA GLU A 240 -31.30 -3.40 4.55
C GLU A 240 -31.08 -3.27 6.07
N PHE A 241 -30.83 -2.05 6.56
CA PHE A 241 -30.74 -1.78 8.02
C PHE A 241 -32.08 -1.98 8.73
N ALA A 242 -33.19 -1.53 8.13
CA ALA A 242 -34.53 -1.76 8.67
C ALA A 242 -34.83 -3.26 8.78
N ARG A 243 -34.59 -4.04 7.72
CA ARG A 243 -34.77 -5.51 7.75
C ARG A 243 -33.91 -6.17 8.82
N GLY A 244 -32.64 -5.77 8.94
CA GLY A 244 -31.72 -6.32 9.93
C GLY A 244 -32.05 -5.96 11.38
N SER A 245 -32.87 -4.95 11.60
CA SER A 245 -33.31 -4.47 12.92
C SER A 245 -34.82 -4.67 13.16
N GLN A 246 -35.48 -5.48 12.33
CA GLN A 246 -36.94 -5.71 12.40
C GLN A 246 -37.78 -4.42 12.30
N GLY A 247 -37.26 -3.40 11.63
CA GLY A 247 -37.94 -2.12 11.38
C GLY A 247 -37.56 -1.01 12.38
N VAL A 248 -36.78 -1.30 13.41
CA VAL A 248 -36.40 -0.32 14.45
C VAL A 248 -35.50 0.79 13.91
N ILE A 249 -34.43 0.40 13.22
CA ILE A 249 -33.42 1.33 12.67
C ILE A 249 -33.80 1.62 11.22
N ASN A 250 -34.96 2.26 11.05
CA ASN A 250 -35.47 2.67 9.75
C ASN A 250 -34.83 4.01 9.33
N GLY A 251 -34.41 4.12 8.06
CA GLY A 251 -33.77 5.33 7.54
C GLY A 251 -32.24 5.36 7.71
N CYS A 252 -31.63 4.36 8.34
CA CYS A 252 -30.17 4.30 8.47
C CYS A 252 -29.50 3.98 7.13
N ILE A 253 -28.69 4.91 6.63
CA ILE A 253 -28.00 4.81 5.33
C ILE A 253 -26.53 4.40 5.46
N GLY A 254 -26.09 3.95 6.63
CA GLY A 254 -24.74 3.41 6.87
C GLY A 254 -24.26 3.57 8.31
N ALA A 255 -23.28 2.76 8.68
CA ALA A 255 -22.60 2.80 9.98
C ALA A 255 -21.18 3.39 9.81
N LEU A 256 -20.87 4.43 10.57
CA LEU A 256 -19.58 5.13 10.62
C LEU A 256 -18.74 4.62 11.78
N ASP A 257 -17.47 4.31 11.51
CA ASP A 257 -16.50 4.02 12.55
C ASP A 257 -15.05 4.34 12.13
N GLY A 258 -14.17 4.42 13.13
CA GLY A 258 -12.76 4.69 13.01
C GLY A 258 -11.93 3.41 13.02
N TRP A 259 -10.96 3.31 12.11
CA TRP A 259 -10.03 2.20 12.00
C TRP A 259 -8.59 2.71 11.96
N VAL A 260 -7.79 2.31 12.94
CA VAL A 260 -6.38 2.74 13.03
C VAL A 260 -5.47 1.65 12.47
N VAL A 261 -4.95 1.88 11.27
CA VAL A 261 -4.04 0.94 10.59
C VAL A 261 -2.62 1.12 11.09
N LYS A 262 -2.00 0.05 11.61
CA LYS A 262 -0.62 0.03 12.10
C LYS A 262 0.38 0.34 10.97
N ILE A 263 1.27 1.31 11.20
CA ILE A 263 2.36 1.65 10.28
C ILE A 263 3.70 1.69 11.02
N ARG A 264 4.82 1.57 10.29
CA ARG A 264 6.11 1.98 10.85
C ARG A 264 6.09 3.50 11.09
N LYS A 265 6.82 3.94 12.12
CA LYS A 265 7.12 5.36 12.36
C LYS A 265 7.44 6.09 11.03
N PRO A 266 6.66 7.13 10.66
CA PRO A 266 6.92 7.91 9.46
C PRO A 266 8.33 8.50 9.47
N LYS A 267 8.98 8.51 8.31
CA LYS A 267 10.32 9.07 8.15
C LYS A 267 10.25 10.53 7.71
N ARG A 268 11.37 11.25 7.85
CA ARG A 268 11.52 12.60 7.25
C ARG A 268 11.30 12.59 5.73
N SER A 269 11.67 11.50 5.05
CA SER A 269 11.44 11.30 3.62
C SER A 269 9.96 11.23 3.23
N ASP A 270 9.06 10.96 4.18
CA ASP A 270 7.61 10.96 3.95
C ASP A 270 7.01 12.38 4.02
N GLY A 271 7.83 13.42 4.19
CA GLY A 271 7.38 14.81 4.32
C GLY A 271 6.76 15.14 5.68
N VAL A 272 6.86 14.23 6.66
CA VAL A 272 6.27 14.40 8.00
C VAL A 272 7.24 15.15 8.91
N ARG A 273 6.86 16.35 9.35
CA ARG A 273 7.63 17.15 10.33
C ARG A 273 7.57 16.57 11.74
N ASN A 274 6.38 16.18 12.20
CA ASN A 274 6.16 15.62 13.53
C ASN A 274 5.63 14.18 13.44
N ALA A 275 6.53 13.21 13.49
CA ALA A 275 6.17 11.79 13.46
C ALA A 275 5.35 11.35 14.70
N ALA A 276 5.50 12.02 15.85
CA ALA A 276 4.74 11.70 17.07
C ALA A 276 3.23 11.93 16.88
N SER A 277 2.83 12.80 15.96
CA SER A 277 1.41 13.00 15.65
C SER A 277 0.73 11.78 15.00
N PHE A 278 1.51 10.79 14.56
CA PHE A 278 0.99 9.50 14.09
C PHE A 278 0.92 8.44 15.21
N TYR A 279 1.44 8.72 16.40
CA TYR A 279 1.39 7.79 17.52
C TYR A 279 -0.02 7.79 18.13
N SER A 280 -0.72 6.67 17.99
CA SER A 280 -2.10 6.52 18.43
C SER A 280 -2.19 6.20 19.92
N ARG A 281 -3.39 6.37 20.48
CA ARG A 281 -3.71 5.95 21.86
C ARG A 281 -3.57 4.45 22.08
N LYS A 282 -3.65 3.68 21.00
CA LYS A 282 -3.47 2.22 21.00
C LYS A 282 -1.98 1.80 21.15
N GLY A 283 -1.07 2.74 21.42
CA GLY A 283 0.32 2.44 21.73
C GLY A 283 1.20 2.16 20.51
N TYR A 284 0.78 2.55 19.31
CA TYR A 284 1.56 2.36 18.08
C TYR A 284 1.35 3.49 17.07
N PHE A 285 2.30 3.65 16.15
CA PHE A 285 2.15 4.55 15.01
C PHE A 285 1.08 4.02 14.05
N GLY A 286 0.12 4.85 13.70
CA GLY A 286 -1.01 4.47 12.86
C GLY A 286 -1.52 5.57 11.94
N ILE A 287 -2.31 5.16 10.96
CA ILE A 287 -3.15 6.05 10.14
C ILE A 287 -4.57 5.88 10.63
N ASN A 288 -5.22 6.97 11.05
CA ASN A 288 -6.63 6.94 11.42
C ASN A 288 -7.47 7.01 10.14
N VAL A 289 -8.22 5.95 9.87
CA VAL A 289 -9.11 5.81 8.73
C VAL A 289 -10.54 5.91 9.19
N GLN A 290 -11.32 6.81 8.60
CA GLN A 290 -12.75 6.90 8.87
C GLN A 290 -13.50 6.24 7.74
N ALA A 291 -14.43 5.33 8.02
CA ALA A 291 -15.19 4.66 6.97
C ALA A 291 -16.66 4.50 7.33
N ILE A 292 -17.52 4.61 6.31
CA ILE A 292 -18.94 4.29 6.43
C ILE A 292 -19.18 3.00 5.66
N VAL A 293 -19.93 2.10 6.28
CA VAL A 293 -20.22 0.77 5.76
C VAL A 293 -21.73 0.50 5.73
N ASP A 294 -22.20 -0.21 4.70
CA ASP A 294 -23.60 -0.67 4.61
C ASP A 294 -23.85 -1.97 5.41
N LYS A 295 -25.10 -2.43 5.46
CA LYS A 295 -25.45 -3.65 6.20
C LYS A 295 -24.80 -4.91 5.59
N ARG A 296 -24.46 -4.89 4.30
CA ARG A 296 -23.75 -5.95 3.58
C ARG A 296 -22.24 -5.91 3.77
N LYS A 297 -21.71 -4.97 4.56
CA LYS A 297 -20.29 -4.76 4.83
C LYS A 297 -19.52 -4.09 3.67
N ARG A 298 -20.20 -3.46 2.72
CA ARG A 298 -19.55 -2.65 1.66
C ARG A 298 -19.15 -1.29 2.23
N VAL A 299 -17.94 -0.87 1.93
CA VAL A 299 -17.43 0.46 2.27
C VAL A 299 -18.05 1.48 1.30
N LEU A 300 -18.88 2.38 1.81
CA LEU A 300 -19.57 3.44 1.07
C LEU A 300 -18.75 4.74 1.02
N PHE A 301 -17.97 4.97 2.07
CA PHE A 301 -17.09 6.13 2.22
C PHE A 301 -15.83 5.73 2.95
N ARG A 302 -14.71 6.39 2.62
CA ARG A 302 -13.48 6.33 3.40
C ARG A 302 -12.73 7.66 3.41
N SER A 303 -12.02 7.95 4.49
CA SER A 303 -11.03 9.03 4.61
C SER A 303 -9.75 8.50 5.22
N ILE A 304 -8.65 8.55 4.47
CA ILE A 304 -7.32 8.02 4.86
C ILE A 304 -6.32 9.18 5.05
N MET A 305 -6.80 10.34 5.53
CA MET A 305 -6.00 11.57 5.63
C MET A 305 -5.53 11.87 7.05
N SER A 306 -6.07 11.16 8.04
CA SER A 306 -5.90 11.51 9.45
C SER A 306 -4.77 10.72 10.09
N ARG A 307 -4.13 11.35 11.06
CA ARG A 307 -2.97 10.78 11.76
C ARG A 307 -3.46 9.91 12.91
N GLY A 308 -2.68 8.92 13.33
CA GLY A 308 -3.07 7.99 14.40
C GLY A 308 -3.40 8.64 15.75
N ALA A 309 -2.86 9.83 16.06
CA ALA A 309 -3.18 10.55 17.29
C ALA A 309 -4.49 11.37 17.22
N GLU A 310 -5.06 11.53 16.03
CA GLU A 310 -6.25 12.36 15.80
C GLU A 310 -7.51 11.60 16.22
N HIS A 311 -8.38 12.28 16.98
CA HIS A 311 -9.68 11.74 17.39
C HIS A 311 -10.60 11.50 16.19
N ASP A 312 -11.44 10.48 16.28
CA ASP A 312 -12.37 10.08 15.22
C ASP A 312 -13.35 11.21 14.84
N SER A 313 -13.95 11.89 15.81
CA SER A 313 -14.76 13.09 15.56
C SER A 313 -14.03 14.17 14.74
N THR A 314 -12.78 14.46 15.06
CA THR A 314 -11.99 15.46 14.31
C THR A 314 -11.64 14.96 12.92
N ALA A 315 -11.21 13.69 12.83
CA ALA A 315 -10.87 13.04 11.56
C ALA A 315 -12.07 13.04 10.60
N PHE A 316 -13.27 12.72 11.07
CA PHE A 316 -14.49 12.76 10.26
C PHE A 316 -14.90 14.19 9.91
N LYS A 317 -14.86 15.14 10.86
CA LYS A 317 -15.19 16.55 10.60
C LYS A 317 -14.35 17.18 9.49
N ASN A 318 -13.09 16.77 9.40
CA ASN A 318 -12.15 17.25 8.38
C ASN A 318 -12.42 16.68 6.98
N SER A 319 -13.20 15.60 6.86
CA SER A 319 -13.49 14.93 5.60
C SER A 319 -14.36 15.76 4.65
N ALA A 320 -14.24 15.47 3.36
CA ALA A 320 -15.08 16.08 2.32
C ALA A 320 -16.57 15.74 2.52
N LEU A 321 -16.87 14.50 2.92
CA LEU A 321 -18.23 14.03 3.15
C LEU A 321 -18.90 14.80 4.30
N HIS A 322 -18.24 14.96 5.45
CA HIS A 322 -18.82 15.72 6.56
C HIS A 322 -19.14 17.17 6.17
N LYS A 323 -18.23 17.84 5.44
CA LYS A 323 -18.45 19.21 4.94
C LYS A 323 -19.60 19.29 3.93
N TRP A 324 -19.83 18.23 3.17
CA TRP A 324 -20.98 18.14 2.26
C TRP A 324 -22.28 17.90 3.05
N LEU A 325 -22.29 16.93 3.98
CA LEU A 325 -23.46 16.63 4.82
C LEU A 325 -23.89 17.83 5.66
N LEU A 326 -22.95 18.59 6.22
CA LEU A 326 -23.27 19.78 7.00
C LEU A 326 -23.96 20.88 6.17
N ARG A 327 -23.73 20.93 4.84
CA ARG A 327 -24.42 21.85 3.94
C ARG A 327 -25.79 21.33 3.48
N HIS A 328 -25.96 20.01 3.42
CA HIS A 328 -27.13 19.33 2.83
C HIS A 328 -28.01 18.61 3.87
N TRP A 329 -27.75 18.83 5.17
CA TRP A 329 -28.36 18.04 6.24
C TRP A 329 -29.89 18.10 6.25
N ARG A 330 -30.47 19.25 5.87
CA ARG A 330 -31.94 19.40 5.80
C ARG A 330 -32.56 18.48 4.76
N GLN A 331 -31.92 18.31 3.60
CA GLN A 331 -32.42 17.44 2.54
C GLN A 331 -32.33 15.97 2.95
N ILE A 332 -31.23 15.59 3.62
CA ILE A 332 -31.03 14.24 4.17
C ILE A 332 -32.09 13.95 5.25
N ALA A 333 -32.30 14.89 6.17
CA ALA A 333 -33.28 14.77 7.24
C ALA A 333 -34.73 14.73 6.74
N GLN A 334 -35.10 15.54 5.75
CA GLN A 334 -36.44 15.54 5.13
C GLN A 334 -36.78 14.20 4.47
N LYS A 335 -35.77 13.48 3.97
CA LYS A 335 -35.93 12.13 3.42
C LYS A 335 -36.01 11.04 4.48
N GLY A 336 -35.80 11.38 5.76
CA GLY A 336 -35.77 10.41 6.85
C GLY A 336 -34.45 9.66 6.96
N TYR A 337 -33.36 10.16 6.37
CA TYR A 337 -32.08 9.44 6.32
C TYR A 337 -31.07 9.93 7.35
N TYR A 338 -30.27 9.01 7.89
CA TYR A 338 -29.18 9.29 8.82
C TYR A 338 -28.11 8.18 8.82
N PHE A 339 -26.90 8.49 9.26
CA PHE A 339 -25.86 7.52 9.60
C PHE A 339 -25.89 7.21 11.10
N ILE A 340 -25.33 6.08 11.51
CA ILE A 340 -25.07 5.75 12.92
C ILE A 340 -23.56 5.76 13.19
N GLY A 341 -23.12 6.30 14.31
CA GLY A 341 -21.70 6.33 14.72
C GLY A 341 -21.55 6.10 16.22
N ASP A 342 -20.34 5.83 16.70
CA ASP A 342 -20.05 5.67 18.15
C ASP A 342 -20.25 6.99 18.91
N SER A 343 -20.06 6.92 20.23
CA SER A 343 -20.07 8.06 21.15
C SER A 343 -18.87 9.01 20.97
N ALA A 344 -17.77 8.57 20.36
CA ALA A 344 -16.65 9.44 20.02
C ALA A 344 -16.99 10.45 18.91
N TYR A 345 -18.08 10.26 18.15
CA TYR A 345 -18.61 11.25 17.21
C TYR A 345 -19.58 12.25 17.85
N SER A 346 -19.70 13.42 17.22
CA SER A 346 -20.69 14.43 17.62
C SER A 346 -22.05 14.16 16.99
N LEU A 347 -23.12 14.11 17.80
CA LEU A 347 -24.51 14.00 17.32
C LEU A 347 -24.87 15.11 16.32
N LYS A 348 -25.47 14.70 15.19
CA LYS A 348 -26.01 15.56 14.13
C LYS A 348 -27.32 14.97 13.59
N SER A 349 -28.09 15.77 12.87
CA SER A 349 -29.28 15.30 12.15
C SER A 349 -29.02 14.15 11.19
N PHE A 350 -27.82 14.12 10.59
CA PHE A 350 -27.38 13.09 9.66
C PHE A 350 -26.49 12.03 10.31
N LEU A 351 -26.17 12.12 11.61
CA LEU A 351 -25.28 11.18 12.31
C LEU A 351 -25.76 10.99 13.76
N LEU A 352 -26.38 9.83 14.02
CA LEU A 352 -26.91 9.47 15.33
C LEU A 352 -25.88 8.69 16.14
N THR A 353 -25.72 9.09 17.40
CA THR A 353 -24.78 8.50 18.37
C THR A 353 -25.55 7.94 19.58
N PRO A 354 -24.99 7.00 20.35
CA PRO A 354 -25.62 6.49 21.57
C PRO A 354 -25.86 7.61 22.60
N PHE A 355 -26.73 7.34 23.57
CA PHE A 355 -26.87 8.14 24.78
C PHE A 355 -25.75 7.80 25.77
N ASP A 356 -25.10 8.83 26.30
CA ASP A 356 -24.10 8.67 27.34
C ASP A 356 -24.78 8.33 28.67
N ASN A 357 -24.20 7.42 29.46
CA ASN A 357 -24.67 7.06 30.81
C ASN A 357 -26.13 6.60 30.91
N ALA A 358 -26.67 5.95 29.87
CA ALA A 358 -28.03 5.40 29.89
C ALA A 358 -28.16 4.33 30.99
N MET A 359 -29.14 4.50 31.88
CA MET A 359 -29.42 3.51 32.93
C MET A 359 -30.09 2.26 32.34
N HIS A 360 -29.73 1.09 32.84
CA HIS A 360 -30.27 -0.17 32.34
C HIS A 360 -31.81 -0.21 32.40
N GLY A 361 -32.44 -0.65 31.31
CA GLY A 361 -33.90 -0.76 31.20
C GLY A 361 -34.63 0.56 30.86
N THR A 362 -33.90 1.67 30.71
CA THR A 362 -34.48 2.91 30.19
C THR A 362 -34.71 2.85 28.67
N ALA A 363 -35.53 3.75 28.13
CA ALA A 363 -35.70 3.88 26.69
C ALA A 363 -34.37 4.19 25.97
N GLU A 364 -33.47 4.92 26.62
CA GLU A 364 -32.13 5.24 26.12
C GLU A 364 -31.24 4.00 26.05
N ASP A 365 -31.31 3.10 27.04
CA ASP A 365 -30.59 1.82 27.03
C ASP A 365 -31.10 0.88 25.93
N ASN A 366 -32.42 0.82 25.75
CA ASN A 366 -33.02 0.06 24.65
C ASN A 366 -32.56 0.61 23.29
N TYR A 367 -32.57 1.93 23.11
CA TYR A 367 -32.01 2.56 21.91
C TYR A 367 -30.53 2.22 21.71
N ASN A 368 -29.70 2.34 22.75
CA ASN A 368 -28.27 2.03 22.67
C ASN A 368 -28.03 0.58 22.25
N PHE A 369 -28.85 -0.37 22.72
CA PHE A 369 -28.78 -1.77 22.30
C PHE A 369 -29.03 -1.96 20.79
N PHE A 370 -30.13 -1.40 20.25
CA PHE A 370 -30.44 -1.52 18.81
C PHE A 370 -29.48 -0.72 17.91
N HIS A 371 -29.01 0.43 18.40
CA HIS A 371 -27.99 1.24 17.75
C HIS A 371 -26.66 0.49 17.65
N SER A 372 -26.18 -0.08 18.76
CA SER A 372 -24.97 -0.91 18.81
C SER A 372 -25.11 -2.15 17.91
N SER A 373 -26.25 -2.85 17.95
CA SER A 373 -26.52 -4.00 17.07
C SER A 373 -26.41 -3.66 15.58
N SER A 374 -26.84 -2.46 15.19
CA SER A 374 -26.72 -2.01 13.79
C SER A 374 -25.28 -1.66 13.42
N ARG A 375 -24.51 -1.11 14.36
CA ARG A 375 -23.07 -0.84 14.20
C ARG A 375 -22.21 -2.08 14.03
N ILE A 376 -22.63 -3.26 14.52
CA ILE A 376 -21.86 -4.52 14.31
C ILE A 376 -21.42 -4.71 12.85
N SER A 377 -22.21 -4.22 11.88
CA SER A 377 -21.83 -4.26 10.45
C SER A 377 -20.50 -3.58 10.11
N VAL A 378 -20.19 -2.40 10.67
CA VAL A 378 -18.93 -1.70 10.38
C VAL A 378 -17.75 -2.35 11.10
N GLU A 379 -17.96 -2.81 12.34
CA GLU A 379 -16.95 -3.53 13.12
C GLU A 379 -16.58 -4.86 12.46
N CYS A 380 -17.58 -5.64 12.02
CA CYS A 380 -17.36 -6.87 11.26
C CYS A 380 -16.65 -6.60 9.92
N ALA A 381 -16.95 -5.50 9.24
CA ALA A 381 -16.27 -5.16 7.98
C ALA A 381 -14.78 -4.86 8.20
N PHE A 382 -14.44 -4.14 9.27
CA PHE A 382 -13.05 -3.88 9.64
C PHE A 382 -12.33 -5.18 10.03
N GLY A 383 -12.95 -6.02 10.85
CA GLY A 383 -12.42 -7.33 11.20
C GLY A 383 -12.17 -8.20 9.97
N GLU A 384 -13.13 -8.24 9.02
CA GLU A 384 -12.95 -8.96 7.75
C GLU A 384 -11.77 -8.42 6.93
N MET A 385 -11.58 -7.09 6.87
CA MET A 385 -10.46 -6.51 6.15
C MET A 385 -9.11 -6.80 6.83
N ASP A 386 -9.02 -6.63 8.15
CA ASP A 386 -7.81 -6.92 8.92
C ASP A 386 -7.41 -8.39 8.81
N LEU A 387 -8.38 -9.30 8.93
CA LEU A 387 -8.13 -10.74 8.91
C LEU A 387 -7.93 -11.29 7.49
N ARG A 388 -8.61 -10.75 6.47
CA ARG A 388 -8.43 -11.22 5.08
C ARG A 388 -7.11 -10.74 4.49
N TRP A 389 -6.73 -9.49 4.75
CA TRP A 389 -5.53 -8.88 4.19
C TRP A 389 -4.37 -8.97 5.18
N GLY A 390 -3.63 -10.08 5.10
CA GLY A 390 -2.50 -10.34 5.99
C GLY A 390 -1.37 -9.30 5.98
N ILE A 391 -1.38 -8.34 5.05
CA ILE A 391 -0.52 -7.17 5.09
C ILE A 391 -0.78 -6.27 6.32
N PHE A 392 -2.00 -6.28 6.88
CA PHE A 392 -2.36 -5.52 8.09
C PHE A 392 -1.99 -6.21 9.40
N TRP A 393 -1.66 -7.51 9.37
CA TRP A 393 -1.23 -8.26 10.56
C TRP A 393 0.10 -7.77 11.13
N LYS A 394 0.84 -6.98 10.36
CA LYS A 394 2.10 -6.34 10.76
C LYS A 394 2.05 -4.86 10.40
N PRO A 395 2.80 -4.00 11.10
CA PRO A 395 2.89 -2.59 10.74
C PRO A 395 3.34 -2.42 9.29
N LEU A 396 2.61 -1.63 8.49
CA LEU A 396 2.97 -1.37 7.11
C LEU A 396 4.34 -0.68 7.02
N GLN A 397 5.22 -1.21 6.17
CA GLN A 397 6.63 -0.82 6.12
C GLN A 397 7.00 0.07 4.93
N TYR A 398 6.02 0.43 4.08
CA TYR A 398 6.22 1.24 2.89
C TYR A 398 6.22 2.75 3.21
N SER A 399 6.42 3.58 2.19
CA SER A 399 6.25 5.04 2.32
C SER A 399 4.82 5.36 2.74
N LEU A 400 4.63 6.50 3.41
CA LEU A 400 3.31 6.90 3.88
C LEU A 400 2.29 6.96 2.73
N ARG A 401 2.71 7.48 1.57
CA ARG A 401 1.90 7.53 0.35
C ARG A 401 1.44 6.13 -0.09
N LEU A 402 2.35 5.16 -0.13
CA LEU A 402 2.02 3.79 -0.53
C LEU A 402 1.18 3.07 0.54
N ASN A 403 1.42 3.34 1.83
CA ASN A 403 0.57 2.81 2.91
C ASN A 403 -0.89 3.28 2.75
N CYS A 404 -1.12 4.58 2.50
CA CYS A 404 -2.46 5.09 2.20
C CYS A 404 -3.07 4.42 0.96
N ALA A 405 -2.26 4.15 -0.07
CA ALA A 405 -2.71 3.46 -1.28
C ALA A 405 -3.07 1.99 -1.05
N ILE A 406 -2.31 1.28 -0.22
CA ILE A 406 -2.62 -0.10 0.18
C ILE A 406 -3.95 -0.16 0.91
N ILE A 407 -4.17 0.73 1.89
CA ILE A 407 -5.45 0.81 2.63
C ILE A 407 -6.62 1.06 1.66
N ASP A 408 -6.47 2.03 0.76
CA ASP A 408 -7.47 2.36 -0.28
C ASP A 408 -7.83 1.14 -1.14
N VAL A 409 -6.81 0.42 -1.62
CA VAL A 409 -6.95 -0.76 -2.47
C VAL A 409 -7.59 -1.92 -1.73
N CYS A 410 -7.20 -2.19 -0.49
CA CYS A 410 -7.80 -3.25 0.31
C CYS A 410 -9.30 -3.01 0.51
N MET A 411 -9.73 -1.76 0.73
CA MET A 411 -11.16 -1.41 0.80
C MET A 411 -11.89 -1.58 -0.54
N ARG A 412 -11.26 -1.24 -1.67
CA ARG A 412 -11.85 -1.45 -3.01
C ARG A 412 -11.99 -2.94 -3.34
N LEU A 413 -10.95 -3.72 -3.08
CA LEU A 413 -10.97 -5.17 -3.24
C LEU A 413 -11.97 -5.83 -2.30
N HIS A 414 -12.12 -5.33 -1.07
CA HIS A 414 -13.16 -5.79 -0.15
C HIS A 414 -14.56 -5.62 -0.74
N ASN A 415 -14.89 -4.44 -1.27
CA ASN A 415 -16.18 -4.24 -1.95
C ASN A 415 -16.35 -5.19 -3.14
N PHE A 416 -15.31 -5.39 -3.96
CA PHE A 416 -15.33 -6.36 -5.05
C PHE A 416 -15.66 -7.78 -4.55
N ILE A 417 -15.00 -8.22 -3.48
CA ILE A 417 -15.26 -9.54 -2.89
C ILE A 417 -16.68 -9.62 -2.33
N VAL A 418 -17.17 -8.58 -1.63
CA VAL A 418 -18.52 -8.54 -1.08
C VAL A 418 -19.59 -8.63 -2.16
N ASP A 419 -19.38 -8.00 -3.32
CA ASP A 419 -20.30 -8.06 -4.46
C ASP A 419 -20.37 -9.43 -5.13
N HIS A 420 -19.32 -10.24 -4.97
CA HIS A 420 -19.25 -11.59 -5.53
C HIS A 420 -19.56 -12.68 -4.48
N ARG A 421 -19.99 -12.32 -3.28
CA ARG A 421 -20.59 -13.27 -2.34
C ARG A 421 -21.97 -13.63 -2.89
N THR A 422 -22.16 -14.87 -3.30
CA THR A 422 -23.47 -15.37 -3.78
C THR A 422 -24.55 -15.12 -2.73
N ASP A 423 -25.75 -14.69 -3.15
CA ASP A 423 -26.87 -14.31 -2.26
C ASP A 423 -27.38 -15.46 -1.37
N SER A 424 -27.03 -16.71 -1.70
CA SER A 424 -27.12 -17.80 -0.72
C SER A 424 -26.04 -17.59 0.34
N ASN A 425 -26.45 -17.38 1.59
CA ASN A 425 -25.66 -17.25 2.83
C ASN A 425 -24.53 -18.31 3.08
N ARG A 426 -24.31 -19.19 2.10
CA ARG A 426 -23.10 -19.96 1.87
C ARG A 426 -22.02 -19.04 1.28
N MET A 427 -21.36 -18.28 2.15
CA MET A 427 -19.94 -18.02 1.93
C MET A 427 -19.33 -19.39 1.59
N ASP A 428 -18.69 -19.50 0.43
CA ASP A 428 -18.10 -20.76 -0.03
C ASP A 428 -17.42 -21.45 1.16
N ALA A 429 -17.85 -22.68 1.46
CA ALA A 429 -17.44 -23.37 2.68
C ALA A 429 -15.92 -23.38 2.84
N ILE A 430 -15.19 -23.41 1.72
CA ILE A 430 -13.74 -23.34 1.67
C ILE A 430 -13.22 -21.94 2.02
N ASP A 431 -13.84 -20.85 1.53
CA ASP A 431 -13.43 -19.47 1.90
C ASP A 431 -13.67 -19.23 3.39
N ARG A 432 -14.78 -19.73 3.93
CA ARG A 432 -15.06 -19.67 5.38
C ARG A 432 -14.02 -20.45 6.18
N GLU A 433 -13.74 -21.70 5.82
CA GLU A 433 -12.75 -22.53 6.52
C GLU A 433 -11.35 -21.90 6.49
N VAL A 434 -10.93 -21.38 5.33
CA VAL A 434 -9.63 -20.68 5.18
C VAL A 434 -9.59 -19.41 6.02
N PHE A 435 -10.67 -18.63 6.03
CA PHE A 435 -10.77 -17.44 6.86
C PHE A 435 -10.71 -17.79 8.35
N ASP A 436 -11.46 -18.80 8.80
CA ASP A 436 -11.48 -19.24 10.20
C ASP A 436 -10.13 -19.81 10.66
N ASP A 437 -9.41 -20.54 9.80
CA ASP A 437 -8.04 -21.01 10.06
C ASP A 437 -7.07 -19.82 10.22
N ASP A 438 -7.18 -18.81 9.36
CA ASP A 438 -6.34 -17.60 9.46
C ASP A 438 -6.71 -16.74 10.69
N CYS A 439 -7.99 -16.66 11.05
CA CYS A 439 -8.44 -16.05 12.31
C CYS A 439 -7.79 -16.74 13.51
N ARG A 440 -7.91 -18.07 13.59
CA ARG A 440 -7.31 -18.86 14.67
C ARG A 440 -5.81 -18.63 14.78
N ARG A 441 -5.09 -18.58 13.65
CA ARG A 441 -3.66 -18.25 13.64
C ARG A 441 -3.37 -16.83 14.10
N PHE A 442 -4.15 -15.85 13.65
CA PHE A 442 -3.97 -14.46 14.01
C PHE A 442 -4.13 -14.27 15.53
N PHE A 443 -5.22 -14.76 16.12
CA PHE A 443 -5.49 -14.63 17.54
C PHE A 443 -4.55 -15.49 18.41
N ALA A 444 -4.08 -16.64 17.92
CA ALA A 444 -3.08 -17.44 18.64
C ALA A 444 -1.73 -16.71 18.80
N VAL A 445 -1.37 -15.83 17.86
CA VAL A 445 -0.11 -15.07 17.89
C VAL A 445 -0.29 -13.69 18.54
N ASN A 446 -1.52 -13.19 18.61
CA ASN A 446 -1.86 -11.89 19.21
C ASN A 446 -2.97 -12.06 20.26
N PRO A 447 -2.70 -12.78 21.38
CA PRO A 447 -3.71 -13.07 22.40
C PRO A 447 -4.29 -11.81 23.05
N GLU A 448 -3.57 -10.68 23.00
CA GLU A 448 -4.06 -9.37 23.44
C GLU A 448 -5.26 -8.83 22.66
N PHE A 449 -5.60 -9.44 21.50
CA PHE A 449 -6.82 -9.15 20.74
C PHE A 449 -7.98 -10.12 21.05
N ASN A 450 -7.76 -11.12 21.91
CA ASN A 450 -8.75 -12.12 22.28
C ASN A 450 -9.61 -11.69 23.48
N GLU A 451 -9.09 -10.75 24.28
CA GLU A 451 -9.94 -9.92 25.13
C GLU A 451 -10.77 -9.05 24.20
N GLY A 452 -12.10 -9.14 24.30
CA GLY A 452 -13.00 -8.32 23.51
C GLY A 452 -12.54 -6.87 23.58
N VAL A 453 -12.80 -6.11 22.52
CA VAL A 453 -12.60 -4.67 22.56
C VAL A 453 -13.59 -4.14 23.60
N ASP A 454 -13.21 -4.14 24.87
CA ASP A 454 -13.86 -3.42 25.95
C ASP A 454 -13.60 -1.94 25.65
N GLY A 455 -14.33 -1.44 24.64
CA GLY A 455 -14.53 -0.03 24.38
C GLY A 455 -15.46 0.54 25.45
N GLY A 456 -15.10 0.36 26.71
CA GLY A 456 -15.60 1.19 27.80
C GLY A 456 -14.87 2.52 27.70
N GLU A 457 -15.55 3.53 27.18
CA GLU A 457 -15.04 4.90 27.17
C GLU A 457 -14.98 5.46 28.59
N ASP A 458 -13.78 5.51 29.15
CA ASP A 458 -13.39 6.58 30.06
C ASP A 458 -12.30 7.39 29.34
N ASP A 459 -12.66 8.53 28.74
CA ASP A 459 -11.83 9.75 28.75
C ASP A 459 -12.42 10.88 27.91
N ILE A 460 -13.39 11.56 28.52
CA ILE A 460 -13.67 12.98 28.23
C ILE A 460 -12.45 13.77 28.71
N ARG A 461 -11.80 14.56 27.84
CA ARG A 461 -10.69 15.44 28.26
C ARG A 461 -11.19 16.40 29.35
N ARG A 462 -10.68 16.19 30.57
CA ARG A 462 -10.79 17.09 31.69
C ARG A 462 -9.54 17.98 31.74
N ASP A 463 -9.69 19.25 32.09
CA ASP A 463 -8.56 20.09 32.46
C ASP A 463 -7.95 19.60 33.79
N GLU A 464 -6.86 20.23 34.21
CA GLU A 464 -6.19 19.96 35.50
C GLU A 464 -7.11 20.16 36.74
N HIS A 465 -8.30 20.73 36.54
CA HIS A 465 -9.34 20.95 37.55
C HIS A 465 -10.56 20.04 37.37
N GLY A 466 -10.54 19.08 36.45
CA GLY A 466 -11.64 18.13 36.25
C GLY A 466 -12.77 18.60 35.31
N ASN A 467 -12.67 19.78 34.69
CA ASN A 467 -13.71 20.35 33.82
C ASN A 467 -13.52 19.96 32.36
N MET A 468 -14.64 19.76 31.63
CA MET A 468 -14.59 19.45 30.20
C MET A 468 -13.94 20.58 29.40
N LEU A 469 -12.96 20.25 28.56
CA LEU A 469 -12.39 21.22 27.60
C LEU A 469 -13.45 21.63 26.58
N ARG A 470 -14.03 22.82 26.74
CA ARG A 470 -15.00 23.40 25.80
C ARG A 470 -14.27 23.78 24.51
N GLY A 471 -14.58 23.09 23.42
CA GLY A 471 -14.31 23.59 22.07
C GLY A 471 -15.03 24.94 21.84
N GLY A 472 -14.52 25.74 20.91
CA GLY A 472 -15.12 27.02 20.54
C GLY A 472 -16.62 26.92 20.19
N ARG A 473 -17.35 28.03 20.32
CA ARG A 473 -18.80 28.09 20.08
C ARG A 473 -19.15 27.49 18.70
N PRO A 474 -20.01 26.46 18.64
CA PRO A 474 -20.40 25.86 17.37
C PRO A 474 -21.10 26.87 16.45
N PRO A 475 -20.87 26.82 15.13
CA PRO A 475 -21.65 27.59 14.16
C PRO A 475 -23.15 27.30 14.28
N THR A 476 -24.00 28.28 13.97
CA THR A 476 -25.46 28.17 14.08
C THR A 476 -26.01 26.95 13.33
N ALA A 477 -25.51 26.66 12.13
CA ALA A 477 -25.92 25.50 11.33
C ALA A 477 -25.58 24.16 12.01
N GLU A 478 -24.44 24.08 12.69
CA GLU A 478 -24.04 22.88 13.43
C GLU A 478 -24.94 22.66 14.65
N LYS A 479 -25.28 23.75 15.36
CA LYS A 479 -26.23 23.71 16.48
C LYS A 479 -27.61 23.23 16.03
N SER A 480 -28.17 23.83 14.97
CA SER A 480 -29.48 23.41 14.43
C SER A 480 -29.50 21.96 13.99
N SER A 481 -28.43 21.48 13.36
CA SER A 481 -28.31 20.07 12.98
C SER A 481 -28.26 19.16 14.20
N SER A 482 -27.52 19.53 15.25
CA SER A 482 -27.47 18.76 16.50
C SER A 482 -28.81 18.72 17.23
N ASP A 483 -29.55 19.82 17.27
CA ASP A 483 -30.87 19.85 17.92
C ASP A 483 -31.88 18.95 17.18
N TYR A 484 -31.85 18.92 15.84
CA TYR A 484 -32.65 17.99 15.05
C TYR A 484 -32.21 16.52 15.25
N GLY A 485 -30.91 16.28 15.44
CA GLY A 485 -30.40 14.94 15.80
C GLY A 485 -30.92 14.43 17.15
N LYS A 486 -31.09 15.31 18.14
CA LYS A 486 -31.70 14.93 19.43
C LYS A 486 -33.15 14.52 19.27
N GLU A 487 -33.89 15.26 18.45
CA GLU A 487 -35.28 14.95 18.14
C GLU A 487 -35.42 13.61 17.43
N TRP A 488 -34.56 13.31 16.44
CA TRP A 488 -34.50 11.99 15.81
C TRP A 488 -34.30 10.84 16.81
N ARG A 489 -33.35 10.99 17.74
CA ARG A 489 -33.13 9.96 18.77
C ARG A 489 -34.35 9.79 19.67
N ARG A 490 -35.01 10.88 20.06
CA ARG A 490 -36.25 10.83 20.84
C ARG A 490 -37.34 10.04 20.10
N LEU A 491 -37.55 10.31 18.82
CA LEU A 491 -38.52 9.59 17.98
C LEU A 491 -38.19 8.10 17.85
N LEU A 492 -36.90 7.74 17.74
CA LEU A 492 -36.49 6.33 17.73
C LEU A 492 -36.72 5.64 19.08
N CYS A 493 -36.47 6.32 20.21
CA CYS A 493 -36.81 5.79 21.54
C CYS A 493 -38.32 5.54 21.66
N GLU A 494 -39.14 6.46 21.17
CA GLU A 494 -40.61 6.33 21.16
C GLU A 494 -41.08 5.18 20.28
N GLU A 495 -40.46 5.00 19.11
CA GLU A 495 -40.77 3.91 18.19
C GLU A 495 -40.39 2.54 18.79
N ILE A 496 -39.23 2.44 19.44
CA ILE A 496 -38.79 1.25 20.18
C ILE A 496 -39.80 0.90 21.29
N ALA A 497 -40.22 1.91 22.06
CA ALA A 497 -41.23 1.75 23.10
C ALA A 497 -42.58 1.32 22.53
N ARG A 498 -43.01 1.91 21.40
CA ARG A 498 -44.26 1.59 20.70
C ARG A 498 -44.29 0.14 20.21
N GLN A 499 -43.14 -0.40 19.82
CA GLN A 499 -43.00 -1.81 19.40
C GLN A 499 -42.82 -2.77 20.59
N ASN A 500 -42.85 -2.29 21.85
CA ASN A 500 -42.56 -3.06 23.06
C ASN A 500 -41.22 -3.80 23.01
N LEU A 501 -40.22 -3.17 22.40
CA LEU A 501 -38.88 -3.75 22.26
C LEU A 501 -38.01 -3.33 23.44
N ILE A 502 -37.43 -4.33 24.11
CA ILE A 502 -36.60 -4.13 25.29
C ILE A 502 -35.27 -4.85 25.08
N ARG A 503 -34.18 -4.26 25.58
CA ARG A 503 -32.87 -4.89 25.64
C ARG A 503 -33.00 -6.25 26.34
N PRO A 504 -32.51 -7.36 25.74
CA PRO A 504 -32.47 -8.65 26.41
C PRO A 504 -31.65 -8.58 27.72
N PRO A 505 -32.03 -9.33 28.77
CA PRO A 505 -31.29 -9.35 30.03
C PRO A 505 -29.86 -9.83 29.81
N THR A 506 -28.92 -9.32 30.62
CA THR A 506 -27.46 -9.46 30.44
C THR A 506 -26.97 -10.91 30.27
N ASN A 507 -27.68 -11.88 30.83
CA ASN A 507 -27.33 -13.30 30.75
C ASN A 507 -27.77 -13.99 29.43
N TYR A 508 -28.62 -13.35 28.63
CA TYR A 508 -29.24 -13.93 27.44
C TYR A 508 -28.23 -14.48 26.42
N TYR A 509 -27.14 -13.76 26.16
CA TYR A 509 -26.10 -14.20 25.23
C TYR A 509 -25.13 -15.23 25.83
N ARG A 510 -24.87 -15.15 27.14
CA ARG A 510 -24.03 -16.11 27.87
C ARG A 510 -24.67 -17.49 27.90
N ASP A 511 -25.98 -17.54 28.08
CA ASP A 511 -26.73 -18.80 28.23
C ASP A 511 -27.05 -19.45 26.87
N ARG A 512 -27.12 -18.66 25.77
CA ARG A 512 -27.30 -19.20 24.41
C ARG A 512 -26.00 -19.61 23.71
N ASN A 513 -24.86 -18.99 24.01
CA ASN A 513 -23.59 -19.40 23.41
C ASN A 513 -23.07 -20.74 23.98
N ARG A 514 -23.53 -21.17 25.17
CA ARG A 514 -23.24 -22.51 25.72
C ARG A 514 -23.95 -23.66 25.00
N MET A 515 -24.94 -23.40 24.16
CA MET A 515 -25.67 -24.45 23.42
C MET A 515 -24.89 -25.02 22.21
N PHE A 516 -23.69 -24.50 21.90
CA PHE A 516 -22.86 -25.01 20.80
C PHE A 516 -21.69 -25.90 21.25
N ASP A 517 -21.49 -26.10 22.56
CA ASP A 517 -20.42 -26.98 23.09
C ASP A 517 -20.87 -28.45 23.25
N ASP A 518 -22.16 -28.77 22.99
CA ASP A 518 -22.74 -30.12 23.18
C ASP A 518 -23.05 -30.89 21.86
N TYR A 519 -22.34 -30.62 20.76
CA TYR A 519 -22.45 -31.42 19.52
C TYR A 519 -21.11 -31.80 18.89
#